data_AF-A0A941FR74-F1
#
_entry.id   AF-A0A941FR74-F1
#
_cell.length_a   1.000
_cell.length_b   1.000
_cell.length_c   1.000
_cell.angle_alpha   90.00
_cell.angle_beta   90.00
_cell.angle_gamma   90.00
#
_symmetry.space_group_name_H-M   'P 1'
#
loop_
_entity.id
_entity.type
_entity.pdbx_description
1 polymer ?
#
loop_
_entity_poly.entity_id
_entity_poly.type
_entity_poly.pdbx_seq_one_letter_code
_entity_poly.pdbx_strand_id
1 'polypeptide(L)'
;MIKSISTFQATMVLILSIGLMNHVIVLPSLLGASGRDSWISTLVTGMLFLLWLPMVYWIISKTKQQHIIGWLHTHSHPLAAWTIKILLFLYISLNLFVTLYSTFSWVKSTYMIQTPEYILFIPFIILCFIAAEAGIKTIAIAGDWFYPCCCTWIYDYDGKYTV
;
A
#
# COMPACT_ATOMS: atom_id res chain seq x y z
N MET A 1 23.69 11.99 -5.04
CA MET A 1 23.90 11.34 -3.73
C MET A 1 22.74 10.39 -3.48
N ILE A 2 22.92 9.09 -3.69
CA ILE A 2 21.84 8.10 -3.55
C ILE A 2 21.54 7.99 -2.06
N LYS A 3 20.46 8.63 -1.63
CA LYS A 3 20.04 8.74 -0.24
C LYS A 3 19.34 7.43 0.15
N SER A 4 20.06 6.49 0.77
CA SER A 4 19.51 5.21 1.22
C SER A 4 18.54 5.37 2.41
N ILE A 5 17.51 4.52 2.44
CA ILE A 5 16.49 4.42 3.50
C ILE A 5 16.86 3.22 4.40
N SER A 6 16.62 3.32 5.71
CA SER A 6 16.84 2.20 6.64
C SER A 6 15.77 1.11 6.44
N THR A 7 16.12 -0.16 6.67
CA THR A 7 15.18 -1.29 6.60
C THR A 7 13.94 -1.05 7.45
N PHE A 8 14.10 -0.47 8.65
CA PHE A 8 12.99 -0.12 9.53
C PHE A 8 12.00 0.87 8.87
N GLN A 9 12.53 1.93 8.27
CA GLN A 9 11.72 2.94 7.60
C GLN A 9 11.00 2.38 6.37
N ALA A 10 11.67 1.48 5.63
CA ALA A 10 11.04 0.75 4.54
C ALA A 10 9.87 -0.11 5.05
N THR A 11 10.04 -0.80 6.19
CA THR A 11 8.96 -1.57 6.82
C THR A 11 7.79 -0.68 7.23
N MET A 12 8.05 0.50 7.83
CA MET A 12 6.98 1.43 8.21
C MET A 12 6.17 1.90 7.01
N VAL A 13 6.83 2.26 5.90
CA VAL A 13 6.16 2.64 4.65
C VAL A 13 5.30 1.51 4.09
N LEU A 14 5.83 0.27 4.11
CA LEU A 14 5.08 -0.90 3.63
C LEU A 14 3.85 -1.19 4.49
N ILE A 15 3.96 -1.12 5.81
CA ILE A 15 2.82 -1.31 6.72
C ILE A 15 1.78 -0.22 6.50
N LEU A 16 2.19 1.04 6.36
CA LEU A 16 1.29 2.15 6.12
C LEU A 16 0.53 2.01 4.79
N SER A 17 1.21 1.55 3.74
CA SER A 17 0.60 1.32 2.43
C SER A 17 -0.52 0.28 2.46
N ILE A 18 -0.46 -0.68 3.38
CA ILE A 18 -1.39 -1.81 3.46
C ILE A 18 -2.50 -1.54 4.51
N GLY A 19 -2.18 -0.76 5.55
CA GLY A 19 -3.03 -0.56 6.73
C GLY A 19 -4.43 -0.05 6.41
N LEU A 20 -4.56 1.01 5.60
CA LEU A 20 -5.86 1.60 5.26
C LEU A 20 -6.75 0.61 4.48
N MET A 21 -6.22 0.01 3.42
CA MET A 21 -6.97 -0.91 2.56
C MET A 21 -7.44 -2.12 3.37
N ASN A 22 -6.58 -2.69 4.20
CA ASN A 22 -6.91 -3.91 4.94
C ASN A 22 -7.82 -3.65 6.15
N HIS A 23 -7.48 -2.70 7.03
CA HIS A 23 -8.22 -2.51 8.28
C HIS A 23 -9.54 -1.73 8.11
N VAL A 24 -9.59 -0.78 7.18
CA VAL A 24 -10.75 0.12 7.07
C VAL A 24 -11.72 -0.33 5.99
N ILE A 25 -11.23 -0.92 4.92
CA ILE A 25 -12.06 -1.31 3.77
C ILE A 25 -12.35 -2.81 3.80
N VAL A 26 -11.31 -3.65 3.80
CA VAL A 26 -11.48 -5.10 3.68
C VAL A 26 -12.05 -5.73 4.96
N LEU A 27 -11.55 -5.36 6.13
CA LEU A 27 -11.95 -5.99 7.40
C LEU A 27 -13.44 -5.82 7.72
N PRO A 28 -14.05 -4.61 7.66
CA PRO A 28 -15.48 -4.46 7.89
C PRO A 28 -16.33 -5.15 6.82
N SER A 29 -15.88 -5.15 5.57
CA SER A 29 -16.55 -5.85 4.48
C SER A 29 -16.54 -7.37 4.68
N LEU A 30 -15.41 -7.92 5.16
CA LEU A 30 -15.25 -9.33 5.46
C LEU A 30 -16.13 -9.76 6.65
N LEU A 31 -16.12 -8.96 7.72
CA LEU A 31 -16.97 -9.16 8.90
C LEU A 31 -18.45 -9.02 8.57
N GLY A 32 -18.83 -8.10 7.69
CA GLY A 32 -20.21 -7.96 7.22
C GLY A 32 -20.69 -9.17 6.42
N ALA A 33 -19.82 -9.78 5.62
CA ALA A 33 -20.17 -10.93 4.78
C ALA A 33 -20.15 -12.27 5.52
N SER A 34 -19.21 -12.48 6.45
CA SER A 34 -18.98 -13.78 7.10
C SER A 34 -19.19 -13.78 8.62
N GLY A 35 -19.47 -12.62 9.22
CA GLY A 35 -19.81 -12.48 10.62
C GLY A 35 -18.71 -13.02 11.55
N ARG A 36 -19.08 -13.98 12.41
CA ARG A 36 -18.16 -14.57 13.39
C ARG A 36 -17.09 -15.46 12.76
N ASP A 37 -17.30 -15.98 11.56
CA ASP A 37 -16.41 -16.97 10.93
C ASP A 37 -15.34 -16.32 10.03
N SER A 38 -15.26 -14.97 9.99
CA SER A 38 -14.30 -14.21 9.20
C SER A 38 -12.84 -14.54 9.47
N TRP A 39 -12.50 -14.96 10.70
CA TRP A 39 -11.13 -15.29 11.10
C TRP A 39 -10.55 -16.45 10.27
N ILE A 40 -11.39 -17.38 9.79
CA ILE A 40 -10.98 -18.50 8.95
C ILE A 40 -10.44 -17.99 7.61
N SER A 41 -11.11 -17.00 7.00
CA SER A 41 -10.66 -16.37 5.76
C SER A 41 -9.29 -15.69 5.93
N THR A 42 -9.08 -15.02 7.07
CA THR A 42 -7.79 -14.42 7.40
C THR A 42 -6.68 -15.47 7.55
N LEU A 43 -6.96 -16.60 8.20
CA LEU A 43 -5.99 -17.70 8.33
C LEU A 43 -5.64 -18.33 6.99
N VAL A 44 -6.63 -18.62 6.15
CA VAL A 44 -6.42 -19.15 4.80
C VAL A 44 -5.57 -18.20 3.97
N THR A 45 -5.88 -16.90 4.03
CA THR A 45 -5.09 -15.87 3.34
C THR A 45 -3.64 -15.82 3.87
N GLY A 46 -3.45 -15.95 5.18
CA GLY A 46 -2.12 -16.05 5.80
C GLY A 46 -1.31 -17.25 5.29
N MET A 47 -1.93 -18.42 5.14
CA MET A 47 -1.28 -19.60 4.56
C MET A 47 -0.86 -19.37 3.10
N LEU A 48 -1.72 -18.74 2.30
CA LEU A 48 -1.39 -18.38 0.91
C LEU A 48 -0.21 -17.39 0.85
N PHE A 49 -0.15 -16.43 1.78
CA PHE A 49 0.99 -15.52 1.89
C PHE A 49 2.30 -16.25 2.22
N LEU A 50 2.27 -17.24 3.12
CA LEU A 50 3.45 -18.06 3.42
C LEU A 50 3.94 -18.84 2.19
N LEU A 51 3.02 -19.31 1.34
CA LEU A 51 3.36 -19.96 0.08
C LEU A 51 3.92 -18.99 -0.96
N TRP A 52 3.53 -17.71 -0.90
CA TRP A 52 4.02 -16.64 -1.78
C TRP A 52 5.45 -16.17 -1.44
N LEU A 53 5.84 -16.17 -0.16
CA LEU A 53 7.16 -15.70 0.30
C LEU A 53 8.36 -16.36 -0.41
N PRO A 54 8.41 -17.71 -0.59
CA PRO A 54 9.48 -18.38 -1.34
C PRO A 54 9.62 -17.87 -2.77
N MET A 55 8.50 -17.54 -3.43
CA MET A 55 8.50 -17.05 -4.80
C MET A 55 9.16 -15.66 -4.89
N VAL A 56 8.83 -14.77 -3.95
CA VAL A 56 9.45 -13.44 -3.84
C VAL A 56 10.94 -13.58 -3.53
N TYR A 57 11.30 -14.44 -2.58
CA TYR A 57 12.70 -14.68 -2.23
C TYR A 57 13.51 -15.19 -3.44
N TRP A 58 12.92 -16.10 -4.22
CA TRP A 58 13.55 -16.62 -5.43
C TRP A 58 13.81 -15.51 -6.46
N ILE A 59 12.84 -14.63 -6.71
CA ILE A 59 13.01 -13.47 -7.61
C ILE A 59 14.14 -12.56 -7.12
N ILE A 60 14.14 -12.16 -5.85
CA ILE A 60 15.17 -11.28 -5.28
C ILE A 60 16.56 -11.90 -5.39
N SER A 61 16.68 -13.21 -5.10
CA SER A 61 17.95 -13.93 -5.18
C SER A 61 18.50 -14.00 -6.61
N LYS A 62 17.63 -14.13 -7.62
CA LYS A 62 18.01 -14.16 -9.04
C LYS A 62 18.38 -12.79 -9.58
N THR A 63 17.71 -11.73 -9.12
CA THR A 63 17.95 -10.35 -9.55
C THR A 63 19.21 -9.75 -8.90
N LYS A 64 19.81 -10.37 -7.87
CA LYS A 64 20.99 -9.87 -7.14
C LYS A 64 20.83 -8.39 -6.69
N GLN A 65 19.61 -8.00 -6.33
CA GLN A 65 19.23 -6.62 -5.99
C GLN A 65 19.46 -5.56 -7.10
N GLN A 66 19.63 -5.97 -8.35
CA GLN A 66 19.62 -5.04 -9.47
C GLN A 66 18.21 -4.51 -9.72
N HIS A 67 18.10 -3.33 -10.33
CA HIS A 67 16.81 -2.81 -10.75
C HIS A 67 16.18 -3.79 -11.74
N ILE A 68 14.94 -4.25 -11.48
CA ILE A 68 14.26 -5.29 -12.28
C ILE A 68 14.30 -4.94 -13.77
N ILE A 69 14.09 -3.67 -14.14
CA ILE A 69 14.14 -3.23 -15.54
C ILE A 69 15.56 -3.34 -16.13
N GLY A 70 16.60 -3.05 -15.33
CA GLY A 70 18.00 -3.15 -15.77
C GLY A 70 18.48 -4.60 -15.89
N TRP A 71 18.04 -5.47 -14.98
CA TRP A 71 18.28 -6.91 -15.06
C TRP A 71 17.60 -7.52 -16.29
N LEU A 72 16.38 -7.09 -16.58
CA LEU A 72 15.61 -7.59 -17.70
C LEU A 72 16.19 -7.17 -19.06
N HIS A 73 16.76 -5.97 -19.16
CA HIS A 73 17.44 -5.53 -20.38
C HIS A 73 18.76 -6.27 -20.65
N THR A 74 19.42 -6.78 -19.61
CA THR A 74 20.72 -7.47 -19.72
C THR A 74 20.59 -8.97 -19.92
N HIS A 75 19.51 -9.60 -19.42
CA HIS A 75 19.35 -11.06 -19.41
C HIS A 75 18.19 -11.57 -20.27
N SER A 76 17.36 -10.71 -20.87
CA SER A 76 16.19 -11.12 -21.66
C SER A 76 16.16 -10.51 -23.05
N HIS A 77 15.43 -11.16 -23.97
CA HIS A 77 15.20 -10.64 -25.32
C HIS A 77 14.47 -9.28 -25.25
N PRO A 78 14.85 -8.27 -26.06
CA PRO A 78 14.31 -6.91 -25.98
C PRO A 78 12.77 -6.84 -26.07
N LEU A 79 12.15 -7.76 -26.80
CA LEU A 79 10.69 -7.89 -26.88
C LEU A 79 10.07 -8.27 -25.53
N ALA A 80 10.61 -9.28 -24.86
CA ALA A 80 10.15 -9.71 -23.54
C ALA A 80 10.35 -8.62 -22.48
N ALA A 81 11.47 -7.89 -22.57
CA ALA A 81 11.75 -6.76 -21.68
C ALA A 81 10.71 -5.63 -21.82
N TRP A 82 10.32 -5.31 -23.05
CA TRP A 82 9.28 -4.32 -23.33
C TRP A 82 7.90 -4.75 -22.84
N THR A 83 7.51 -6.01 -23.07
CA THR A 83 6.23 -6.54 -22.61
C THR A 83 6.09 -6.44 -21.09
N ILE A 84 7.10 -6.87 -20.34
CA ILE A 84 7.07 -6.81 -18.87
C ILE A 84 7.05 -5.36 -18.37
N LYS A 85 7.79 -4.45 -19.02
CA LYS A 85 7.75 -3.01 -18.68
C LYS A 85 6.34 -2.44 -18.84
N ILE A 86 5.66 -2.74 -19.95
CA ILE A 86 4.28 -2.30 -20.19
C ILE A 86 3.35 -2.89 -19.13
N LEU A 87 3.50 -4.17 -18.82
CA LEU A 87 2.68 -4.86 -17.82
C LEU A 87 2.87 -4.26 -16.42
N LEU A 88 4.12 -3.98 -16.02
CA LEU A 88 4.42 -3.29 -14.75
C LEU A 88 3.84 -1.88 -14.70
N PHE A 89 3.93 -1.13 -15.80
CA PHE A 89 3.35 0.21 -15.89
C PHE A 89 1.82 0.17 -15.74
N LEU A 90 1.16 -0.76 -16.41
CA LEU A 90 -0.28 -0.95 -16.33
C LEU A 90 -0.69 -1.39 -14.91
N TYR A 91 0.06 -2.31 -14.31
CA TYR A 91 -0.18 -2.76 -12.94
C TYR A 91 -0.09 -1.62 -11.92
N ILE A 92 0.96 -0.80 -11.98
CA ILE A 92 1.13 0.34 -11.08
C ILE A 92 0.03 1.39 -11.32
N SER A 93 -0.34 1.64 -12.58
CA SER A 93 -1.41 2.59 -12.93
C SER A 93 -2.77 2.13 -12.41
N LEU A 94 -3.10 0.85 -12.54
CA LEU A 94 -4.32 0.27 -11.98
C LEU A 94 -4.32 0.36 -10.44
N ASN A 95 -3.21 0.03 -9.79
CA ASN A 95 -3.09 0.16 -8.33
C ASN A 95 -3.29 1.61 -7.86
N LEU A 96 -2.73 2.58 -8.59
CA LEU A 96 -2.92 4.01 -8.31
C LEU A 96 -4.40 4.39 -8.41
N PHE A 97 -5.08 3.99 -9.49
CA PHE A 97 -6.49 4.29 -9.69
C PHE A 97 -7.37 3.67 -8.59
N VAL A 98 -7.18 2.39 -8.29
CA VAL A 98 -7.95 1.68 -7.25
C VAL A 98 -7.73 2.33 -5.89
N THR A 99 -6.48 2.60 -5.51
CA THR A 99 -6.16 3.19 -4.21
C THR A 99 -6.77 4.59 -4.05
N LEU A 100 -6.68 5.42 -5.09
CA LEU A 100 -7.30 6.75 -5.09
C LEU A 100 -8.82 6.63 -4.94
N TYR A 101 -9.46 5.84 -5.80
CA TYR A 101 -10.92 5.66 -5.80
C TYR A 101 -11.43 5.15 -4.45
N SER A 102 -10.81 4.11 -3.90
CA SER A 102 -11.14 3.54 -2.59
C SER A 102 -10.99 4.57 -1.47
N THR A 103 -9.92 5.36 -1.49
CA THR A 103 -9.67 6.39 -0.47
C THR A 103 -10.74 7.50 -0.52
N PHE A 104 -11.08 8.00 -1.71
CA PHE A 104 -12.11 9.03 -1.83
C PHE A 104 -13.50 8.52 -1.47
N SER A 105 -13.84 7.30 -1.90
CA SER A 105 -15.11 6.67 -1.55
C SER A 105 -15.26 6.52 -0.03
N TRP A 106 -14.18 6.14 0.66
CA TRP A 106 -14.14 6.08 2.12
C TRP A 106 -14.28 7.47 2.79
N VAL A 107 -13.54 8.48 2.33
CA VAL A 107 -13.63 9.85 2.88
C VAL A 107 -15.02 10.44 2.69
N LYS A 108 -15.62 10.26 1.52
CA LYS A 108 -16.97 10.73 1.19
C LYS A 108 -18.03 10.08 2.08
N SER A 109 -17.95 8.76 2.26
CA SER A 109 -18.91 8.02 3.09
C SER A 109 -18.76 8.30 4.59
N THR A 110 -17.56 8.63 5.06
CA THR A 110 -17.28 8.80 6.50
C THR A 110 -17.41 10.25 6.97
N TYR A 111 -16.90 11.23 6.22
CA TYR A 111 -16.75 12.60 6.71
C TYR A 111 -17.53 13.64 5.90
N MET A 112 -17.66 13.47 4.59
CA MET A 112 -18.08 14.54 3.68
C MET A 112 -19.16 14.06 2.69
N ILE A 113 -20.27 13.60 3.24
CA ILE A 113 -21.39 13.00 2.48
C ILE A 113 -21.99 13.99 1.45
N GLN A 114 -21.97 15.29 1.74
CA GLN A 114 -22.60 16.35 0.92
C GLN A 114 -21.63 17.11 0.00
N THR A 115 -20.33 16.81 0.03
CA THR A 115 -19.32 17.59 -0.73
C THR A 115 -19.08 16.95 -2.10
N PRO A 116 -19.03 17.72 -3.20
CA PRO A 116 -18.74 17.19 -4.53
C PRO A 116 -17.28 16.71 -4.62
N GLU A 117 -17.09 15.57 -5.30
CA GLU A 117 -15.85 14.77 -5.27
C GLU A 117 -14.60 15.53 -5.75
N TYR A 118 -14.77 16.45 -6.71
CA TYR A 118 -13.67 17.19 -7.33
C TYR A 118 -12.94 18.12 -6.34
N ILE A 119 -13.66 18.64 -5.34
CA ILE A 119 -13.10 19.56 -4.33
C ILE A 119 -12.08 18.85 -3.44
N LEU A 120 -12.28 17.55 -3.20
CA LEU A 120 -11.33 16.72 -2.43
C LEU A 120 -10.22 16.15 -3.31
N PHE A 121 -10.58 15.80 -4.55
CA PHE A 121 -9.67 15.17 -5.50
C PHE A 121 -8.47 16.04 -5.87
N ILE A 122 -8.74 17.29 -6.25
CA ILE A 122 -7.72 18.23 -6.73
C ILE A 122 -6.62 18.49 -5.67
N PRO A 123 -6.93 18.92 -4.43
CA PRO A 123 -5.88 19.18 -3.44
C PRO A 123 -5.12 17.93 -3.02
N PHE A 124 -5.78 16.77 -2.99
CA PHE A 124 -5.11 15.51 -2.65
C PHE A 124 -4.09 15.09 -3.72
N ILE A 125 -4.41 15.24 -5.01
CA ILE A 125 -3.44 14.97 -6.08
C ILE A 125 -2.27 15.95 -6.02
N ILE A 126 -2.53 17.23 -5.77
CA ILE A 126 -1.47 18.23 -5.62
C ILE A 126 -0.54 17.84 -4.46
N LEU A 127 -1.12 17.42 -3.32
CA LEU A 127 -0.35 16.95 -2.17
C LEU A 127 0.52 15.73 -2.53
N CYS A 128 -0.05 14.74 -3.21
CA CYS A 128 0.67 13.56 -3.69
C CYS A 128 1.79 13.92 -4.67
N PHE A 129 1.58 14.91 -5.54
CA PHE A 129 2.60 15.38 -6.47
C PHE A 129 3.77 16.06 -5.75
N ILE A 130 3.47 16.94 -4.78
CA ILE A 130 4.48 17.57 -3.92
C ILE A 130 5.26 16.51 -3.13
N ALA A 131 4.57 15.50 -2.58
CA ALA A 131 5.20 14.41 -1.86
C ALA A 131 6.10 13.55 -2.75
N ALA A 132 5.69 13.29 -4.00
CA ALA A 132 6.48 12.55 -4.98
C ALA A 132 7.76 13.31 -5.38
N GLU A 133 7.67 14.62 -5.61
CA GLU A 133 8.81 15.51 -5.88
C GLU A 133 9.80 15.56 -4.71
N ALA A 134 9.30 15.55 -3.47
CA ALA A 134 10.13 15.53 -2.27
C ALA A 134 10.91 14.20 -2.10
N GLY A 135 10.49 13.14 -2.80
CA GLY A 135 11.21 11.87 -2.93
C GLY A 135 10.92 10.86 -1.81
N ILE A 136 11.49 9.67 -1.93
CA ILE A 136 11.11 8.54 -1.07
C ILE A 136 11.53 8.69 0.40
N LYS A 137 12.52 9.55 0.71
CA LYS A 137 12.93 9.82 2.10
C LYS A 137 11.92 10.63 2.89
N THR A 138 11.27 11.62 2.26
CA THR A 138 10.25 12.41 2.96
C THR A 138 9.03 11.55 3.24
N ILE A 139 8.66 10.65 2.33
CA ILE A 139 7.61 9.64 2.54
C ILE A 139 7.99 8.72 3.70
N ALA A 140 9.24 8.25 3.76
CA ALA A 140 9.72 7.40 4.85
C ALA A 140 9.65 8.09 6.22
N ILE A 141 10.13 9.32 6.32
CA ILE A 141 10.08 10.11 7.57
C ILE A 141 8.63 10.42 7.96
N ALA A 142 7.77 10.75 7.00
CA ALA A 142 6.35 10.98 7.25
C ALA A 142 5.66 9.70 7.75
N GLY A 143 5.99 8.54 7.19
CA GLY A 143 5.46 7.25 7.63
C GLY A 143 5.88 6.87 9.05
N ASP A 144 7.16 7.11 9.40
CA ASP A 144 7.67 6.88 10.75
C ASP A 144 6.92 7.69 11.81
N TRP A 145 6.50 8.92 11.48
CA TRP A 145 5.71 9.76 12.37
C TRP A 145 4.23 9.33 12.41
N PHE A 146 3.64 9.07 11.25
CA PHE A 146 2.21 8.83 11.12
C PHE A 146 1.77 7.50 11.72
N TYR A 147 2.57 6.44 11.54
CA TYR A 147 2.24 5.10 12.03
C TYR A 147 2.01 5.03 13.56
N PRO A 148 2.95 5.46 14.43
CA PRO A 148 2.73 5.43 15.88
C PRO A 148 1.60 6.35 16.34
N CYS A 149 1.39 7.50 15.68
CA CYS A 149 0.24 8.36 15.97
C CYS A 149 -1.09 7.64 15.70
N CYS A 150 -1.21 6.93 14.57
CA CYS A 150 -2.41 6.13 14.30
C CYS A 150 -2.61 4.99 15.28
N CYS A 151 -1.56 4.23 15.61
CA CYS A 151 -1.67 3.14 16.56
C CYS A 151 -2.10 3.62 17.95
N THR A 152 -1.47 4.69 18.46
CA THR A 152 -1.83 5.24 19.78
C THR A 152 -3.26 5.77 19.83
N TRP A 153 -3.74 6.40 18.75
CA TRP A 153 -5.12 6.86 18.67
C TRP A 153 -6.14 5.71 18.67
N ILE A 154 -5.83 4.60 17.98
CA ILE A 154 -6.67 3.38 18.00
C ILE A 154 -6.72 2.78 19.42
N TYR A 155 -5.58 2.66 20.11
CA TYR A 155 -5.55 2.15 21.49
C TYR A 155 -6.37 3.01 22.46
N ASP A 156 -6.33 4.34 22.32
CA ASP A 156 -7.14 5.24 23.15
C ASP A 156 -8.63 5.23 22.77
N TYR A 157 -8.96 4.88 21.53
CA TYR A 157 -10.35 4.71 21.10
C TYR A 157 -10.96 3.42 21.69
N ASP A 158 -10.27 2.28 21.59
CA ASP A 158 -10.75 1.00 22.15
C ASP A 158 -10.82 1.00 23.70
N GLY A 159 -9.92 1.75 24.35
CA GLY A 159 -9.93 1.92 25.82
C GLY A 159 -11.12 2.71 26.37
N LYS A 160 -11.86 3.46 25.52
CA LYS A 160 -13.02 4.27 25.95
C LYS A 160 -14.37 3.55 25.81
N TYR A 161 -14.41 2.41 25.10
CA TYR A 161 -15.63 1.60 24.93
C TYR A 161 -15.55 0.23 25.62
N THR A 162 -14.50 0.01 26.42
CA THR A 162 -14.35 -1.15 27.31
C THR A 162 -14.61 -0.73 28.76
N VAL A 163 -15.89 -0.44 29.08
CA VAL A 163 -16.42 -0.40 30.45
C VAL A 163 -17.75 -1.15 30.49
#